data_AF-A0A183DQU1-F1
#
_entry.id   AF-A0A183DQU1-F1
#
_cell.length_a   1.000
_cell.length_b   1.000
_cell.length_c   1.000
_cell.angle_alpha   90.00
_cell.angle_beta   90.00
_cell.angle_gamma   90.00
#
_symmetry.space_group_name_H-M   'P 1'
#
loop_
_entity.id
_entity.type
_entity.pdbx_description
1 polymer ?
#
loop_
_entity_poly.entity_id
_entity_poly.type
_entity_poly.pdbx_seq_one_letter_code
_entity_poly.pdbx_strand_id
1 'polypeptide(L)'
;LAYLLFQGFTTDVTVPISALAKVVTETREDIDKSGVFGAIAGHVGDGNFHCVFPADESNEEEMKIIWDLSDRVVRFVHFSLVVLWKKTIIKLPLT
;
A
#
# COMPACT_ATOMS: atom_id res chain seq x y z
N LEU A 1 -19.84 -6.05 19.45
CA LEU A 1 -18.60 -5.60 18.78
C LEU A 1 -18.62 -6.17 17.37
N ALA A 2 -18.99 -5.36 16.37
CA ALA A 2 -18.86 -5.75 14.98
C ALA A 2 -17.38 -5.59 14.59
N TYR A 3 -16.77 -6.66 14.08
CA TYR A 3 -15.44 -6.60 13.50
C TYR A 3 -15.60 -6.53 11.99
N LEU A 4 -15.00 -5.54 11.36
CA LEU A 4 -14.82 -5.55 9.91
C LEU A 4 -13.61 -6.43 9.60
N LEU A 5 -13.82 -7.45 8.77
CA LEU A 5 -12.77 -8.35 8.33
C LEU A 5 -12.15 -7.76 7.06
N PHE A 6 -11.02 -7.08 7.20
CA PHE A 6 -10.24 -6.59 6.06
C PHE A 6 -9.10 -7.55 5.76
N GLN A 7 -8.76 -7.70 4.48
CA GLN A 7 -7.53 -8.38 4.05
C GLN A 7 -6.41 -7.35 3.90
N GLY A 8 -5.15 -7.78 3.93
CA GLY A 8 -4.01 -6.88 3.74
C GLY A 8 -3.49 -6.96 2.32
N PHE A 9 -3.55 -5.88 1.55
CA PHE A 9 -2.81 -5.74 0.31
C PHE A 9 -1.48 -5.06 0.60
N THR A 10 -0.37 -5.67 0.19
CA THR A 10 0.96 -5.10 0.42
C THR A 10 1.81 -5.08 -0.84
N THR A 11 2.51 -3.97 -1.07
CA THR A 11 3.56 -3.88 -2.08
C THR A 11 4.92 -4.10 -1.44
N ASP A 12 5.90 -4.56 -2.21
CA ASP A 12 7.31 -4.64 -1.84
C ASP A 12 8.15 -4.07 -2.98
N VAL A 13 8.79 -2.93 -2.72
CA VAL A 13 9.32 -2.02 -3.74
C VAL A 13 10.70 -1.53 -3.32
N THR A 14 11.70 -1.67 -4.20
CA THR A 14 13.06 -1.18 -3.96
C THR A 14 13.48 -0.18 -5.02
N VAL A 15 13.79 1.05 -4.60
CA VAL A 15 14.28 2.15 -5.45
C VAL A 15 15.74 2.48 -5.13
N PRO A 16 16.48 3.15 -6.04
CA PRO A 16 17.76 3.76 -5.66
C PRO A 16 17.58 4.65 -4.42
N ILE A 17 18.48 4.54 -3.45
CA ILE A 17 18.37 5.27 -2.17
C ILE A 17 18.24 6.80 -2.36
N SER A 18 18.87 7.33 -3.42
CA SER A 18 18.76 8.75 -3.80
C SER A 18 17.35 9.17 -4.25
N ALA A 19 16.52 8.23 -4.67
CA ALA A 19 15.13 8.45 -5.08
C ALA A 19 14.11 8.12 -3.98
N LEU A 20 14.51 7.42 -2.90
CA LEU A 20 13.61 6.92 -1.85
C LEU A 20 12.69 8.01 -1.29
N ALA A 21 13.26 9.12 -0.83
CA ALA A 21 12.49 10.21 -0.23
C ALA A 21 11.43 10.76 -1.20
N LYS A 22 11.81 10.97 -2.46
CA LYS A 22 10.91 11.47 -3.50
C LYS A 22 9.76 10.50 -3.77
N VAL A 23 10.08 9.22 -4.02
CA VAL A 23 9.07 8.20 -4.35
C VAL A 23 8.11 7.99 -3.19
N VAL A 24 8.59 7.97 -1.94
CA VAL A 24 7.73 7.85 -0.76
C VAL A 24 6.78 9.05 -0.63
N THR A 25 7.26 10.28 -0.86
CA THR A 25 6.41 11.47 -0.82
C THR A 25 5.35 11.45 -1.91
N GLU A 26 5.73 11.17 -3.16
CA GLU A 26 4.78 11.08 -4.28
C GLU A 26 3.76 9.96 -4.06
N THR A 27 4.20 8.80 -3.56
CA THR A 27 3.31 7.67 -3.23
C THR A 27 2.35 8.04 -2.11
N ARG A 28 2.79 8.75 -1.06
CA ARG A 28 1.92 9.20 0.02
C ARG A 28 0.83 10.15 -0.50
N GLU A 29 1.21 11.13 -1.32
CA GLU A 29 0.25 12.05 -1.94
C GLU A 29 -0.77 11.32 -2.81
N ASP A 30 -0.33 10.30 -3.54
CA ASP A 30 -1.20 9.49 -4.37
C ASP A 30 -2.23 8.68 -3.56
N ILE A 31 -1.82 8.16 -2.41
CA ILE A 31 -2.74 7.50 -1.45
C ILE A 31 -3.70 8.53 -0.84
N ASP A 32 -3.22 9.72 -0.47
CA ASP A 32 -4.08 10.77 0.10
C ASP A 32 -5.16 11.24 -0.89
N LYS A 33 -4.82 11.30 -2.19
CA LYS A 33 -5.74 11.73 -3.27
C LYS A 33 -6.72 10.64 -3.70
N SER A 34 -6.44 9.38 -3.41
CA SER A 34 -7.26 8.24 -3.90
C SER A 34 -8.50 7.97 -3.07
N GLY A 35 -8.56 8.50 -1.84
CA GLY A 35 -9.65 8.26 -0.90
C GLY A 35 -9.58 6.90 -0.20
N VAL A 36 -8.55 6.08 -0.45
CA VAL A 36 -8.33 4.83 0.29
C VAL A 36 -7.37 5.03 1.46
N PHE A 37 -7.57 4.27 2.52
CA PHE A 37 -6.61 4.24 3.63
C PHE A 37 -5.42 3.35 3.27
N GLY A 38 -4.20 3.86 3.47
CA GLY A 38 -2.98 3.10 3.25
C GLY A 38 -1.84 3.62 4.09
N ALA A 39 -0.92 2.75 4.49
CA ALA A 39 0.29 3.08 5.23
C ALA A 39 1.53 2.79 4.38
N ILE A 40 2.62 3.53 4.62
CA ILE A 40 3.93 3.25 4.03
C ILE A 40 4.89 2.88 5.15
N ALA A 41 5.57 1.76 5.01
CA ALA A 41 6.61 1.30 5.93
C ALA A 41 7.85 0.91 5.13
N GLY A 42 9.02 1.42 5.47
CA GLY A 42 10.24 1.12 4.71
C GLY A 42 11.48 1.06 5.57
N HIS A 43 12.49 0.37 5.05
CA HIS A 43 13.83 0.33 5.62
C HIS A 43 14.65 1.46 5.00
N VAL A 44 14.99 2.45 5.81
CA VAL A 44 15.63 3.69 5.33
C VAL A 44 17.03 3.46 4.74
N GLY A 45 17.67 2.32 5.06
CA GLY A 45 19.07 2.04 4.73
C GLY A 45 19.35 1.46 3.34
N ASP A 46 18.35 0.87 2.66
CA ASP A 46 18.56 0.10 1.42
C ASP A 46 17.61 0.49 0.27
N GLY A 47 16.73 1.48 0.49
CA GLY A 47 15.80 1.95 -0.54
C GLY A 47 14.53 1.11 -0.69
N ASN A 48 14.30 0.15 0.22
CA ASN A 48 13.11 -0.70 0.20
C ASN A 48 11.96 -0.10 1.05
N PHE A 49 10.75 -0.14 0.50
CA PHE A 49 9.54 0.23 1.22
C PHE A 49 8.31 -0.56 0.74
N HIS A 50 7.31 -0.60 1.61
CA HIS A 50 6.05 -1.28 1.44
C HIS A 50 4.90 -0.31 1.57
N CYS A 51 3.92 -0.41 0.67
CA CYS A 51 2.60 0.17 0.87
C CYS A 51 1.67 -0.91 1.41
N VAL A 52 0.90 -0.60 2.45
CA VAL A 52 -0.01 -1.54 3.12
C VAL A 52 -1.41 -0.94 3.11
N PHE A 53 -2.35 -1.64 2.49
CA PHE A 53 -3.76 -1.25 2.41
C PHE A 53 -4.61 -2.29 3.13
N PRO A 54 -5.42 -1.90 4.13
CA PRO A 54 -6.64 -2.65 4.45
C PRO A 54 -7.50 -2.66 3.19
N ALA A 55 -7.91 -3.85 2.75
CA ALA A 55 -8.66 -4.02 1.52
C ALA A 55 -9.87 -4.90 1.78
N ASP A 56 -11.04 -4.44 1.33
CA ASP A 56 -12.23 -5.28 1.19
C ASP A 56 -12.25 -5.87 -0.23
N GLU A 57 -11.91 -7.15 -0.37
CA GLU A 57 -11.91 -7.83 -1.68
C GLU A 57 -13.31 -7.95 -2.30
N SER A 58 -14.40 -7.73 -1.54
CA SER A 58 -15.75 -7.68 -2.08
C SER A 58 -16.09 -6.33 -2.73
N ASN A 59 -15.30 -5.30 -2.45
CA ASN A 59 -15.44 -3.97 -3.02
C ASN A 59 -14.54 -3.81 -4.26
N GLU A 60 -15.09 -4.11 -5.43
CA GLU A 60 -14.34 -4.07 -6.70
C GLU A 60 -13.78 -2.67 -7.01
N GLU A 61 -14.47 -1.59 -6.60
CA GLU A 61 -14.02 -0.22 -6.85
C GLU A 61 -12.81 0.14 -5.99
N GLU A 62 -12.84 -0.19 -4.71
CA GLU A 62 -11.70 -0.03 -3.80
C GLU A 62 -10.50 -0.85 -4.26
N MET A 63 -10.73 -2.11 -4.63
CA MET A 63 -9.67 -2.98 -5.15
C MET A 63 -9.05 -2.40 -6.43
N LYS A 64 -9.85 -1.84 -7.34
CA LYS A 64 -9.34 -1.19 -8.54
C LYS A 64 -8.42 -0.02 -8.19
N ILE A 65 -8.81 0.83 -7.23
CA ILE A 65 -8.00 1.96 -6.80
C ILE A 65 -6.67 1.48 -6.19
N ILE A 66 -6.70 0.44 -5.34
CA ILE A 66 -5.49 -0.15 -4.75
C ILE A 66 -4.56 -0.72 -5.83
N TRP A 67 -5.11 -1.41 -6.84
CA TRP A 67 -4.33 -1.89 -7.98
C TRP A 67 -3.71 -0.75 -8.79
N ASP A 68 -4.48 0.29 -9.10
CA ASP A 68 -3.98 1.46 -9.84
C ASP A 68 -2.84 2.17 -9.08
N LEU A 69 -2.94 2.25 -7.74
CA LEU A 69 -1.87 2.75 -6.87
C LEU A 69 -0.63 1.86 -6.92
N SER A 70 -0.81 0.54 -6.79
CA SER A 70 0.28 -0.43 -6.89
C SER A 70 1.03 -0.30 -8.22
N ASP A 71 0.29 -0.21 -9.34
CA ASP A 71 0.86 -0.06 -10.67
C ASP A 71 1.67 1.24 -10.82
N ARG A 72 1.20 2.33 -10.21
CA ARG A 72 1.97 3.59 -10.19
C ARG A 72 3.28 3.44 -9.44
N VAL A 73 3.27 2.78 -8.29
CA VAL A 73 4.49 2.55 -7.50
C VAL A 73 5.48 1.68 -8.27
N VAL A 74 5.02 0.65 -8.98
CA VAL A 74 5.85 -0.23 -9.82
C VAL A 74 6.56 0.54 -10.94
N ARG A 75 5.96 1.60 -11.49
CA ARG A 75 6.60 2.42 -12.54
C ARG A 75 7.88 3.12 -12.07
N PHE A 76 8.06 3.31 -10.77
CA PHE A 76 9.27 3.91 -10.21
C PHE A 76 10.43 2.90 -10.05
N VAL A 77 10.20 1.59 -10.26
CA VAL A 77 11.17 0.55 -9.91
C VAL A 77 11.51 -0.45 -11.01
N HIS A 78 12.70 -1.03 -10.88
CA HIS A 78 13.21 -2.14 -11.70
C HIS A 78 12.68 -3.51 -11.25
N PHE A 79 12.18 -3.63 -10.01
CA PHE A 79 11.62 -4.86 -9.42
C PHE A 79 10.56 -4.52 -8.36
N SER A 80 9.42 -5.20 -8.39
CA SER A 80 8.33 -5.06 -7.42
C SER A 80 7.67 -6.43 -7.20
N LEU A 81 7.31 -6.72 -5.96
CA LEU A 81 6.44 -7.86 -5.62
C LEU A 81 5.14 -7.34 -5.00
N VAL A 82 4.01 -7.94 -5.39
CA VAL A 82 2.71 -7.68 -4.75
C VAL A 82 2.35 -8.90 -3.92
N VAL A 83 2.06 -8.69 -2.64
CA VAL A 83 1.70 -9.76 -1.71
C VAL A 83 0.32 -9.47 -1.12
N LEU A 84 -0.61 -10.40 -1.33
CA LEU A 84 -1.93 -10.42 -0.71
C LEU A 84 -1.90 -11.28 0.55
N TRP A 85 -2.06 -10.65 1.71
CA TRP A 85 -2.15 -11.32 3.01
C TRP A 85 -3.60 -11.66 3.33
N LYS A 86 -3.96 -12.95 3.19
CA LYS A 86 -5.34 -13.43 3.37
C LYS A 86 -5.83 -13.55 4.83
N LYS A 87 -5.01 -13.25 5.84
CA LYS A 87 -5.39 -13.45 7.26
C LYS A 87 -4.78 -12.41 8.22
N THR A 88 -5.14 -11.14 8.06
CA THR A 88 -4.84 -10.11 9.07
C THR A 88 -6.14 -9.49 9.56
N ILE A 89 -6.52 -9.71 10.83
CA ILE A 89 -7.69 -9.04 11.43
C ILE A 89 -7.26 -7.63 11.83
N ILE A 90 -7.53 -6.65 10.96
CA ILE A 90 -7.29 -5.23 11.26
C ILE A 90 -8.46 -4.73 12.13
N LYS A 91 -8.19 -4.52 13.43
CA LYS A 91 -9.17 -3.93 14.35
C LYS A 91 -9.12 -2.41 14.26
N LEU A 92 -9.99 -1.82 13.44
CA LEU A 92 -10.24 -0.38 13.49
C LEU A 92 -11.33 -0.09 14.54
N PRO A 93 -11.11 0.85 15.48
CA PRO A 93 -12.17 1.28 16.38
C PRO A 93 -13.23 2.01 15.57
N LEU A 94 -14.45 1.50 15.59
CA LEU A 94 -15.62 2.26 15.15
C LEU A 94 -15.92 3.28 16.25
N THR A 95 -15.57 4.55 16.02
CA THR A 95 -16.12 5.70 16.75
C THR A 95 -17.15 6.39 15.88
#